data_AF-A0A7K3Y3D9-F1
#
_entry.id   AF-A0A7K3Y3D9-F1
#
_cell.length_a   1.000
_cell.length_b   1.000
_cell.length_c   1.000
_cell.angle_alpha   90.00
_cell.angle_beta   90.00
_cell.angle_gamma   90.00
#
_symmetry.space_group_name_H-M   'P 1'
#
loop_
_entity.id
_entity.type
_entity.pdbx_description
1 polymer ?
#
loop_
_entity_poly.entity_id
_entity_poly.type
_entity_poly.pdbx_seq_one_letter_code
_entity_poly.pdbx_strand_id
1 'polypeptide(L)' 'IKEIAERTGVNLAGPIPLPTKKLVVPTRKSPDGEGTATWDRWQMRVHKRLIDIDADERALRQLMRIQVPKGIGIEIVLES' A
#
# COMPACT_ATOMS: atom_id res chain seq x y z
N ILE A 1 6.12 -2.70 12.70
CA ILE A 1 7.23 -1.85 12.17
C ILE A 1 7.68 -0.84 13.21
N LYS A 2 6.79 0.04 13.72
CA LYS A 2 7.14 0.99 14.78
C LYS A 2 7.81 0.35 16.01
N GLU A 3 7.24 -0.74 16.54
CA GLU A 3 7.85 -1.48 17.66
C GLU A 3 9.24 -2.05 17.35
N ILE A 4 9.51 -2.41 16.09
CA ILE A 4 10.81 -2.95 15.67
C ILE A 4 11.85 -1.83 15.61
N ALA A 5 11.47 -0.65 15.11
CA ALA A 5 12.31 0.54 15.13
C ALA A 5 12.65 0.97 16.58
N GLU A 6 11.66 1.00 17.47
CA GLU A 6 11.86 1.34 18.89
C GLU A 6 12.78 0.35 19.60
N ARG A 7 12.66 -0.96 19.33
CA ARG A 7 13.54 -1.98 19.91
C ARG A 7 14.98 -1.91 19.40
N THR A 8 15.17 -1.44 18.17
CA THR A 8 16.50 -1.39 17.53
C THR A 8 17.18 -0.03 17.75
N GLY A 9 16.44 0.97 18.26
CA GLY A 9 16.96 2.32 18.48
C GLY A 9 17.14 3.12 17.19
N VAL A 10 16.49 2.70 16.10
CA VAL A 10 16.64 3.30 14.77
C VAL A 10 15.61 4.40 14.60
N ASN A 11 16.05 5.54 14.04
CA ASN A 11 15.17 6.65 13.70
C ASN A 11 14.21 6.21 12.58
N LEU A 12 12.92 6.32 12.85
CA LEU A 12 11.86 5.99 11.89
C LEU A 12 11.06 7.26 11.62
N ALA A 13 11.08 7.73 10.37
CA ALA A 13 10.08 8.70 9.93
C ALA A 13 8.80 7.91 9.64
N GLY A 14 7.73 8.31 10.33
CA GLY A 14 6.49 7.55 10.45
C GLY A 14 5.84 7.18 9.11
N PRO A 15 4.84 6.29 9.11
CA PRO A 15 4.18 5.86 7.88
C PRO A 15 3.47 7.05 7.22
N ILE A 16 4.11 7.64 6.22
CA ILE A 16 3.59 8.76 5.44
C ILE A 16 2.54 8.18 4.48
N PRO A 17 1.25 8.56 4.62
CA PRO A 17 0.23 8.10 3.70
C PRO A 17 0.40 8.83 2.37
N LEU A 18 0.71 8.07 1.32
CA LEU A 18 0.71 8.61 -0.03
C LEU A 18 -0.73 8.72 -0.54
N PRO A 19 -1.01 9.62 -1.49
CA PRO A 19 -2.33 9.75 -2.09
C PRO A 19 -2.86 8.42 -2.61
N THR A 20 -4.09 8.08 -2.23
CA THR A 20 -4.74 6.85 -2.67
C THR A 20 -5.07 6.97 -4.16
N LYS A 21 -4.50 6.09 -4.97
CA LYS A 21 -4.84 6.01 -6.39
C LYS A 21 -6.22 5.38 -6.53
N LYS A 22 -7.15 6.10 -7.17
CA LYS A 22 -8.51 5.65 -7.44
C LYS A 22 -8.61 5.29 -8.92
N LEU A 23 -8.78 4.01 -9.21
CA LEU A 23 -9.09 3.53 -10.55
C LEU A 23 -10.61 3.41 -10.65
N VAL A 24 -11.22 4.26 -11.47
CA VAL A 24 -12.68 4.30 -11.65
C VAL A 24 -13.00 3.66 -13.00
N VAL A 25 -13.80 2.59 -12.98
CA VAL A 25 -14.23 1.88 -14.19
C VAL A 25 -15.76 1.92 -14.23
N PRO A 26 -16.35 2.89 -14.95
CA PRO A 26 -17.79 2.90 -15.18
C PRO A 26 -18.15 1.87 -16.26
N THR A 27 -19.03 0.92 -15.94
CA THR A 27 -19.51 -0.09 -16.90
C THR A 27 -21.02 -0.02 -17.04
N ARG A 28 -21.53 -0.26 -18.24
CA ARG A 28 -22.97 -0.42 -18.44
C ARG A 28 -23.43 -1.72 -17.80
N LYS A 29 -24.60 -1.69 -17.13
CA LYS A 29 -25.18 -2.90 -16.53
C LYS A 29 -25.68 -3.88 -17.59
N SER A 30 -26.37 -3.36 -18.60
CA SER A 30 -26.96 -4.19 -19.66
C SER A 30 -25.91 -4.63 -20.68
N PRO A 31 -25.85 -5.92 -21.05
CA PRO A 31 -24.94 -6.43 -22.07
C PRO A 31 -25.44 -6.17 -23.51
N ASP A 32 -26.75 -6.17 -23.72
CA ASP A 32 -27.45 -5.97 -25.00
C ASP A 32 -27.74 -4.49 -25.31
N GLY A 33 -27.86 -3.67 -24.26
CA GLY A 33 -28.03 -2.24 -24.38
C GLY A 33 -29.48 -1.76 -24.54
N GLU A 34 -30.45 -2.65 -24.37
CA GLU A 34 -31.87 -2.33 -24.33
C GLU A 34 -32.31 -1.86 -22.93
N GLY A 35 -33.42 -1.12 -22.89
CA GLY A 35 -33.98 -0.55 -21.65
C GLY A 35 -33.24 0.69 -21.11
N THR A 36 -33.53 1.07 -19.85
CA THR A 36 -32.98 2.27 -19.23
C THR A 36 -31.47 2.19 -19.04
N ALA A 37 -30.74 3.19 -19.55
CA ALA A 37 -29.29 3.27 -19.44
C ALA A 37 -28.84 3.38 -17.97
N THR A 38 -28.45 2.24 -17.39
CA THR A 38 -27.98 2.15 -16.02
C THR A 38 -26.49 1.79 -16.01
N TRP A 39 -25.74 2.48 -15.14
CA TRP A 39 -24.28 2.38 -15.06
C TRP A 39 -23.84 1.92 -13.68
N ASP A 40 -22.93 0.95 -13.65
CA ASP A 40 -22.15 0.62 -12.47
C ASP A 40 -20.90 1.47 -12.39
N ARG A 41 -20.56 1.89 -11.18
CA ARG A 41 -19.36 2.71 -10.91
C ARG A 41 -18.41 1.91 -10.04
N TRP A 42 -17.61 1.07 -10.66
CA TRP A 42 -16.59 0.30 -9.96
C TRP A 42 -15.42 1.21 -9.58
N GLN A 43 -14.90 1.05 -8.37
CA GLN A 43 -13.70 1.74 -7.90
C GLN A 43 -12.73 0.74 -7.29
N MET A 44 -11.52 0.69 -7.82
CA MET A 44 -10.38 0.05 -7.16
C MET A 44 -9.55 1.13 -6.48
N ARG A 45 -9.25 0.94 -5.19
CA ARG A 45 -8.47 1.89 -4.38
C ARG A 45 -7.15 1.25 -4.00
N VAL A 46 -6.06 1.88 -4.41
CA VAL A 46 -4.69 1.44 -4.07
C VAL A 46 -4.12 2.40 -3.05
N HIS A 47 -3.94 1.92 -1.82
CA HIS A 47 -3.34 2.66 -0.72
C HIS A 47 -1.85 2.41 -0.68
N LYS A 48 -1.05 3.48 -0.75
CA LYS A 48 0.41 3.40 -0.59
C LYS A 48 0.82 4.14 0.68
N ARG A 49 1.79 3.58 1.39
CA ARG A 49 2.41 4.19 2.58
C ARG A 49 3.92 4.12 2.40
N LEU A 50 4.60 5.22 2.68
CA LEU A 50 6.06 5.30 2.71
C LEU A 50 6.50 5.24 4.18
N ILE A 51 7.55 4.47 4.46
CA ILE A 51 8.19 4.46 5.77
C ILE A 51 9.66 4.69 5.49
N ASP A 52 10.24 5.68 6.15
CA ASP A 52 11.66 5.98 6.06
C ASP A 52 12.35 5.49 7.33
N ILE A 53 13.45 4.77 7.16
CA ILE A 53 14.16 4.07 8.23
C ILE A 53 15.64 4.30 7.99
N ASP A 54 16.33 4.81 9.02
CA ASP A 54 17.78 5.00 8.97
C ASP A 54 18.51 3.66 8.80
N ALA A 55 19.61 3.65 8.06
CA ALA A 55 20.21 2.43 7.54
C ALA A 55 20.92 1.62 8.65
N ASP A 56 20.21 0.63 9.21
CA ASP A 56 20.79 -0.40 10.08
C ASP A 56 20.52 -1.81 9.52
N GLU A 57 21.59 -2.58 9.29
CA GLU A 57 21.52 -3.93 8.75
C GLU A 57 20.74 -4.88 9.67
N ARG A 58 20.79 -4.65 10.99
CA ARG A 58 20.05 -5.45 11.97
C ARG A 58 18.55 -5.21 11.87
N ALA A 59 18.13 -3.97 11.66
CA ALA A 59 16.72 -3.61 11.49
C ALA A 59 16.15 -4.20 10.18
N LEU A 60 16.89 -4.14 9.07
CA LEU A 60 16.47 -4.69 7.78
C LEU A 60 16.18 -6.20 7.84
N ARG A 61 17.05 -6.97 8.50
CA ARG A 61 16.85 -8.43 8.67
C ARG A 61 15.61 -8.77 9.51
N GLN A 62 15.25 -7.91 10.47
CA GLN A 62 14.04 -8.08 11.27
C GLN A 62 12.78 -7.71 10.49
N LEU A 63 12.83 -6.69 9.63
CA LEU A 63 11.71 -6.29 8.78
C LEU A 63 11.30 -7.38 7.80
N MET A 64 12.27 -8.09 7.20
CA MET A 64 11.98 -9.20 6.27
C MET A 64 11.28 -10.39 6.93
N ARG A 65 11.36 -10.53 8.26
CA ARG A 65 10.74 -11.64 9.00
C ARG A 65 9.27 -11.39 9.35
N ILE A 66 8.75 -10.19 9.09
CA ILE A 66 7.37 -9.85 9.42
C ILE A 66 6.42 -10.65 8.52
N GLN A 67 5.40 -11.25 9.12
CA GLN A 67 4.33 -11.90 8.36
C GLN A 67 3.45 -10.84 7.70
N VAL A 68 3.53 -10.75 6.38
CA VAL A 68 2.73 -9.82 5.58
C VAL A 68 1.38 -10.47 5.25
N PRO A 69 0.24 -9.84 5.56
CA PRO A 69 -1.07 -10.31 5.13
C PRO A 69 -1.16 -10.46 3.61
N LYS A 70 -1.91 -11.46 3.14
CA LYS A 70 -2.16 -11.67 1.70
C LYS A 70 -2.86 -10.44 1.11
N GLY A 71 -2.29 -9.85 0.06
CA GLY A 71 -2.82 -8.66 -0.60
C GLY A 71 -2.05 -7.35 -0.33
N ILE A 72 -1.00 -7.39 0.49
CA ILE A 72 -0.09 -6.25 0.70
C ILE A 72 1.24 -6.54 0.00
N GLY A 73 1.63 -5.68 -0.95
CA GLY A 73 2.97 -5.67 -1.53
C GLY A 73 3.87 -4.72 -0.77
N ILE A 74 5.06 -5.18 -0.39
CA ILE A 74 6.11 -4.35 0.24
C ILE A 74 7.28 -4.26 -0.74
N GLU A 75 7.77 -3.05 -0.95
CA GLU A 75 8.95 -2.75 -1.76
C GLU A 75 9.95 -2.00 -0.88
N ILE A 76 11.22 -2.40 -0.95
CA ILE A 76 12.31 -1.79 -0.17
C ILE A 76 13.27 -1.18 -1.17
N VAL A 77 13.55 0.11 -1.02
CA VAL A 77 14.53 0.85 -1.82
C VAL A 77 15.64 1.31 -0.88
N LEU A 78 16.89 1.11 -1.29
CA LEU A 78 18.07 1.59 -0.57
C LEU A 78 18.62 2.79 -1.33
N GLU A 79 18.57 3.97 -0.71
CA GLU A 79 19.29 5.16 -1.19
C GLU A 79 20.52 5.38 -0.32
N SER A 80 21.61 5.84 -0.93
CA SER A 80 22.94 6.04 -0.31
C SER A 80 23.10 7.47 0.18
#